data_AF-A0AAU6TDE0-F1
#
_entry.id   AF-A0AAU6TDE0-F1
#
_cell.length_a   1.000
_cell.length_b   1.000
_cell.length_c   1.000
_cell.angle_alpha   90.00
_cell.angle_beta   90.00
_cell.angle_gamma   90.00
#
_symmetry.space_group_name_H-M   'P 1'
#
loop_
_entity.id
_entity.type
_entity.pdbx_description
1 polymer ?
#
loop_
_entity_poly.entity_id
_entity_poly.type
_entity_poly.pdbx_seq_one_letter_code
_entity_poly.pdbx_strand_id
1 'polypeptide(L)' 'MTELVCTEPGLGIELGTTFQVLSENGSEWEILLGNEYRRVNKRSGRVTGWKTPPKFECKDIQK' A
#
# COMPACT_ATOMS: atom_id res chain seq x y z
N MET A 1 -0.28 14.84 -0.28
CA MET A 1 -0.70 13.74 0.62
C MET A 1 -0.41 12.47 -0.15
N THR A 2 0.37 11.56 0.42
CA THR A 2 0.82 10.35 -0.26
C THR A 2 -0.27 9.28 -0.17
N GLU A 3 -0.69 8.76 -1.32
CA GLU A 3 -1.65 7.67 -1.40
C GLU A 3 -1.04 6.47 -2.12
N LEU A 4 -1.44 5.28 -1.70
CA LEU A 4 -1.12 4.03 -2.36
C LEU A 4 -2.34 3.54 -3.13
N VAL A 5 -2.20 3.33 -4.44
CA VAL A 5 -3.25 2.76 -5.27
C VAL A 5 -2.96 1.29 -5.54
N CYS A 6 -3.94 0.42 -5.36
CA CYS A 6 -3.79 -1.00 -5.67
C CYS A 6 -3.69 -1.20 -7.18
N THR A 7 -2.61 -1.82 -7.64
CA THR A 7 -2.32 -2.11 -9.06
C THR A 7 -2.32 -3.61 -9.38
N GLU A 8 -2.16 -4.47 -8.36
CA GLU A 8 -2.40 -5.91 -8.46
C GLU A 8 -3.33 -6.34 -7.32
N PRO A 9 -4.56 -6.80 -7.59
CA PRO A 9 -5.55 -7.13 -6.57
C PRO A 9 -5.18 -8.39 -5.79
N GLY A 10 -5.75 -8.53 -4.59
CA GLY A 10 -5.52 -9.70 -3.74
C GLY A 10 -6.11 -9.56 -2.34
N LEU A 11 -6.45 -10.70 -1.72
CA LEU A 11 -6.94 -10.78 -0.33
C LEU A 11 -8.12 -9.84 -0.03
N GLY A 12 -9.04 -9.70 -0.99
CA GLY A 12 -10.24 -8.87 -0.86
C GLY A 12 -10.04 -7.39 -1.22
N ILE A 13 -8.85 -7.02 -1.71
CA ILE A 13 -8.56 -5.66 -2.19
C ILE A 13 -8.73 -5.63 -3.70
N GLU A 14 -9.53 -4.67 -4.16
CA GLU A 14 -9.85 -4.47 -5.56
C GLU A 14 -8.81 -3.58 -6.27
N LEU A 15 -8.73 -3.73 -7.59
CA LEU A 15 -7.87 -2.89 -8.41
C LEU A 15 -8.34 -1.42 -8.34
N GLY A 16 -7.40 -0.51 -8.16
CA GLY A 16 -7.68 0.93 -8.09
C GLY A 16 -8.12 1.43 -6.72
N THR A 17 -8.35 0.55 -5.73
CA THR A 17 -8.60 0.98 -4.35
C THR A 17 -7.41 1.79 -3.83
N THR A 18 -7.68 2.93 -3.20
CA THR A 18 -6.66 3.81 -2.64
C THR A 18 -6.59 3.70 -1.11
N PHE A 19 -5.37 3.80 -0.59
CA PHE A 19 -5.09 3.79 0.84
C PHE A 19 -4.20 4.98 1.19
N GLN A 20 -4.54 5.69 2.26
CA GLN A 20 -3.70 6.78 2.75
C GLN A 20 -2.46 6.22 3.45
N VAL A 21 -1.30 6.81 3.14
CA VAL A 21 -0.07 6.55 3.89
C VAL A 21 -0.16 7.27 5.23
N LEU A 22 -0.11 6.49 6.31
CA LEU A 22 -0.17 6.98 7.68
C LEU A 22 1.22 7.36 8.21
N SER A 23 2.24 6.61 7.79
CA SER A 23 3.64 6.86 8.15
C SER A 23 4.58 6.37 7.05
N GLU A 24 5.79 6.92 7.03
CA GLU A 24 6.88 6.43 6.19
C GLU A 24 8.06 6.03 7.06
N ASN A 25 8.57 4.80 6.89
CA ASN A 25 9.74 4.32 7.61
C ASN A 25 10.77 3.78 6.64
N GLY A 26 11.73 4.63 6.26
CA GLY A 26 12.80 4.28 5.34
C GLY A 26 12.27 3.73 4.01
N SER A 27 12.35 2.40 3.86
CA SER A 27 11.93 1.65 2.68
C SER A 27 10.51 1.09 2.73
N GLU A 28 9.71 1.44 3.73
CA GLU A 28 8.33 0.99 3.89
C GLU A 28 7.34 2.17 4.09
N TRP A 29 6.11 1.98 3.62
CA TRP A 29 4.94 2.79 3.95
C TRP A 29 4.06 2.03 4.95
N GLU A 30 3.48 2.73 5.92
CA GLU A 30 2.43 2.17 6.78
C GLU A 30 1.06 2.64 6.31
N ILE A 31 0.15 1.68 6.10
CA ILE A 31 -1.25 1.92 5.72
C ILE A 31 -2.18 1.13 6.65
N LEU A 32 -3.43 1.57 6.74
CA LEU A 32 -4.49 0.80 7.37
C LEU A 32 -5.21 -0.02 6.28
N LEU A 33 -5.09 -1.35 6.34
CA LEU A 33 -5.81 -2.29 5.47
C LEU A 33 -6.91 -2.96 6.28
N GLY A 34 -8.17 -2.65 5.94
CA GLY A 34 -9.31 -3.02 6.80
C GLY A 34 -9.17 -2.34 8.15
N ASN A 35 -8.91 -3.13 9.20
CA ASN A 35 -8.71 -2.64 10.58
C ASN A 35 -7.30 -2.95 11.13
N GLU A 36 -6.34 -3.32 10.28
CA GLU A 36 -4.97 -3.64 10.70
C GLU A 36 -3.93 -2.76 10.03
N TYR A 37 -2.92 -2.37 10.79
CA TYR A 37 -1.75 -1.68 10.26
C TYR A 37 -0.89 -2.67 9.47
N ARG A 38 -0.57 -2.29 8.23
CA ARG A 38 0.24 -3.09 7.32
C ARG A 38 1.35 -2.24 6.73
N ARG A 39 2.50 -2.88 6.52
CA ARG A 39 3.67 -2.27 5.90
C ARG A 39 3.74 -2.66 4.44
N VAL A 40 3.95 -1.68 3.57
CA VAL A 40 4.11 -1.87 2.13
C VAL A 40 5.53 -1.45 1.76
N ASN A 41 6.27 -2.33 1.12
CA ASN A 41 7.63 -2.02 0.70
C ASN A 41 7.63 -1.02 -0.46
N LYS A 42 8.38 0.07 -0.34
CA LYS A 42 8.43 1.16 -1.33
C LYS A 42 8.98 0.75 -2.69
N ARG A 43 9.85 -0.27 -2.73
CA ARG A 43 10.47 -0.77 -3.96
C ARG A 43 9.56 -1.76 -4.68
N SER A 44 8.99 -2.72 -3.95
CA SER A 44 8.18 -3.76 -4.58
C SER A 44 6.68 -3.42 -4.67
N GLY A 45 6.22 -2.45 -3.89
CA GLY A 45 4.81 -2.11 -3.75
C GLY A 45 4.01 -3.17 -2.99
N ARG A 46 4.64 -4.19 -2.41
CA ARG A 46 3.95 -5.35 -1.82
C ARG A 46 3.88 -5.25 -0.31
N VAL A 47 2.81 -5.80 0.26
CA VAL A 47 2.67 -5.97 1.71
C VAL A 47 3.76 -6.90 2.24
N THR A 48 4.52 -6.43 3.24
CA THR A 48 5.62 -7.18 3.85
C THR A 48 5.08 -8.39 4.63
N GLY A 49 5.72 -9.55 4.46
CA GLY A 49 5.41 -10.78 5.22
C GLY A 49 4.26 -11.63 4.65
N TRP A 50 3.65 -11.22 3.53
CA TRP A 50 2.58 -11.99 2.88
C TRP A 50 3.14 -12.83 1.73
N LYS A 51 2.62 -14.05 1.56
CA LYS A 51 3.07 -14.99 0.51
C LYS A 51 2.58 -14.56 -0.88
N THR A 52 1.33 -14.08 -0.97
CA THR A 52 0.70 -13.60 -2.21
C THR A 52 0.03 -12.24 -1.95
N PRO A 53 0.81 -11.16 -1.77
CA PRO A 53 0.27 -9.85 -1.45
C PRO A 53 -0.30 -9.13 -2.66
N PRO A 54 -1.29 -8.24 -2.45
CA PRO A 54 -1.60 -7.21 -3.44
C PRO A 54 -0.40 -6.28 -3.62
N LYS A 55 -0.36 -5.61 -4.76
CA LYS A 55 0.65 -4.60 -5.08
C LYS A 55 0.02 -3.22 -5.12
N PHE A 56 0.79 -2.26 -4.65
CA PHE A 56 0.44 -0.86 -4.62
C PHE A 56 1.51 -0.01 -5.28
N GLU A 57 1.08 1.09 -5.89
CA GLU A 57 1.97 2.13 -6.39
C GLU A 57 1.70 3.45 -5.67
N CYS A 58 2.76 4.23 -5.47
CA CYS A 58 2.64 5.55 -4.89
C CYS A 58 2.03 6.50 -5.92
N LYS A 59 0.92 7.13 -5.54
CA LYS A 59 0.33 8.24 -6.25
C LYS A 59 0.62 9.50 -5.47
N ASP A 60 1.67 10.20 -5.87
CA ASP A 60 1.92 11.56 -5.39
C ASP A 60 0.84 12.47 -5.98
N ILE A 61 -0.14 12.83 -5.16
CA ILE A 61 -1.05 13.93 -5.49
C ILE A 61 -0.26 15.22 -5.29
N GLN A 62 0.40 15.68 -6.35
CA GLN A 62 0.87 17.07 -6.42
C GLN A 62 -0.38 17.97 -6.38
N LYS A 63 -0.48 18.76 -5.32
CA LYS A 63 -1.48 19.83 -5.20
C LYS A 63 -1.03 21.04 -6.00
#